data_AF-A0A839Z7U8-F1
#
_entry.id   AF-A0A839Z7U8-F1
#
_cell.length_a   1.000
_cell.length_b   1.000
_cell.length_c   1.000
_cell.angle_alpha   90.00
_cell.angle_beta   90.00
_cell.angle_gamma   90.00
#
_symmetry.space_group_name_H-M   'P 1'
#
loop_
_entity.id
_entity.type
_entity.pdbx_description
1 polymer ?
#
loop_
_entity_poly.entity_id
_entity_poly.type
_entity_poly.pdbx_seq_one_letter_code
_entity_poly.pdbx_strand_id
1 'polypeptide(L)' 'MRHTEETARAICTLDLKGMGVREDEIPRLVDRYWPVLANEIRQGVAVGAWPFAAEEIATLSREYEALLKRR' A
#
# COMPACT_ATOMS: atom_id res chain seq x y z
N MET A 1 -7.27 -6.95 -12.22
CA MET A 1 -6.87 -6.44 -10.89
C MET A 1 -5.65 -7.14 -10.31
N ARG A 2 -5.38 -8.42 -10.63
CA ARG A 2 -4.23 -9.17 -10.10
C ARG A 2 -2.88 -8.48 -10.27
N HIS A 3 -2.62 -7.93 -11.46
CA HIS A 3 -1.37 -7.22 -11.74
C HIS A 3 -1.17 -5.97 -10.86
N THR A 4 -2.21 -5.15 -10.67
CA THR A 4 -2.14 -3.96 -9.81
C THR A 4 -1.85 -4.33 -8.36
N GLU A 5 -2.47 -5.39 -7.85
CA GLU A 5 -2.23 -5.89 -6.49
C GLU A 5 -0.79 -6.40 -6.33
N GLU A 6 -0.29 -7.21 -7.27
CA GLU A 6 1.07 -7.73 -7.27
C GLU A 6 2.10 -6.57 -7.31
N THR A 7 1.89 -5.58 -8.17
CA THR A 7 2.74 -4.39 -8.26
C THR A 7 2.69 -3.58 -6.96
N ALA A 8 1.50 -3.36 -6.39
CA ALA A 8 1.35 -2.60 -5.14
C ALA A 8 2.04 -3.30 -3.96
N ARG A 9 1.90 -4.62 -3.84
CA ARG A 9 2.58 -5.42 -2.81
C ARG A 9 4.11 -5.34 -2.96
N ALA A 10 4.61 -5.39 -4.19
CA ALA A 10 6.05 -5.29 -4.47
C ALA A 10 6.61 -3.91 -4.07
N ILE A 11 5.93 -2.82 -4.44
CA ILE A 11 6.36 -1.47 -4.07
C ILE A 11 6.31 -1.30 -2.54
N CYS A 12 5.23 -1.76 -1.89
CA CYS A 12 5.08 -1.67 -0.43
C CYS A 12 6.22 -2.41 0.29
N THR A 13 6.61 -3.58 -0.22
CA THR A 13 7.76 -4.32 0.30
C THR A 13 9.05 -3.51 0.20
N LEU A 14 9.31 -2.87 -0.95
CA LEU A 14 10.52 -2.07 -1.17
C LEU A 14 10.56 -0.84 -0.25
N ASP A 15 9.45 -0.13 -0.10
CA ASP A 15 9.33 1.03 0.80
C ASP A 15 9.63 0.64 2.24
N LEU A 16 9.00 -0.43 2.75
CA LEU A 16 9.20 -0.91 4.12
C LEU A 16 10.64 -1.34 4.36
N LYS A 17 11.28 -2.02 3.39
CA LYS A 17 12.71 -2.35 3.47
C LYS A 17 13.59 -1.10 3.48
N GLY A 18 13.30 -0.12 2.63
CA GLY A 18 14.02 1.16 2.58
C GLY A 18 13.93 1.95 3.90
N MET A 19 12.83 1.77 4.65
CA MET A 19 12.61 2.35 5.97
C MET A 19 13.24 1.59 7.13
N GLY A 20 13.87 0.44 6.87
CA GLY A 20 14.46 -0.39 7.93
C GLY A 20 13.44 -1.12 8.80
N VAL A 21 12.23 -1.34 8.30
CA VAL A 21 11.24 -2.21 8.95
C VAL A 21 11.79 -3.63 9.00
N ARG A 22 11.59 -4.32 10.13
CA ARG A 22 12.10 -5.68 10.32
C ARG A 22 11.43 -6.64 9.34
N GLU A 23 12.20 -7.55 8.75
CA GLU A 23 11.71 -8.47 7.71
C GLU A 23 10.55 -9.37 8.17
N ASP A 24 10.46 -9.67 9.47
CA ASP A 24 9.35 -10.43 10.05
C ASP A 24 8.03 -9.65 10.11
N GLU A 25 8.08 -8.32 10.12
CA GLU A 25 6.89 -7.45 10.15
C GLU A 25 6.38 -7.10 8.75
N ILE A 26 7.25 -7.16 7.73
CA ILE A 26 6.94 -6.75 6.36
C ILE A 26 5.71 -7.46 5.79
N PRO A 27 5.56 -8.80 5.86
CA PRO A 27 4.39 -9.46 5.26
C PRO A 27 3.06 -8.93 5.80
N ARG A 28 2.98 -8.73 7.12
CA ARG A 28 1.79 -8.21 7.80
C ARG A 28 1.47 -6.77 7.39
N LEU A 29 2.50 -5.94 7.21
CA LEU A 29 2.35 -4.54 6.84
C LEU A 29 2.00 -4.40 5.36
N VAL A 30 2.58 -5.23 4.49
CA VAL A 30 2.23 -5.30 3.07
C VAL A 30 0.77 -5.71 2.89
N ASP A 31 0.29 -6.74 3.59
CA ASP A 31 -1.12 -7.15 3.52
C ASP A 31 -2.08 -6.05 3.97
N ARG A 32 -1.66 -5.16 4.88
CA ARG A 32 -2.46 -4.02 5.36
C ARG A 32 -2.41 -2.81 4.41
N TYR A 33 -1.25 -2.48 3.86
CA TYR A 33 -1.03 -1.19 3.18
C TYR A 33 -0.93 -1.25 1.66
N TRP A 34 -0.87 -2.45 1.05
CA TRP A 34 -0.93 -2.56 -0.42
C TRP A 34 -2.15 -1.85 -1.07
N PRO A 35 -3.34 -1.72 -0.43
CA PRO A 35 -4.46 -1.00 -1.04
C PRO A 35 -4.17 0.49 -1.28
N VAL A 36 -3.32 1.10 -0.45
CA VAL A 36 -2.87 2.50 -0.59
C VAL A 36 -2.11 2.65 -1.91
N LEU A 37 -1.10 1.81 -2.12
CA LEU A 37 -0.30 1.87 -3.34
C LEU A 37 -1.08 1.42 -4.57
N ALA A 38 -1.99 0.45 -4.43
CA ALA A 38 -2.88 0.07 -5.51
C ALA A 38 -3.83 1.21 -5.92
N ASN A 39 -4.26 2.05 -4.97
CA ASN A 39 -5.01 3.27 -5.27
C ASN A 39 -4.16 4.33 -5.99
N GLU A 40 -2.90 4.51 -5.58
CA GLU A 40 -1.96 5.43 -6.25
C GLU A 40 -1.66 5.00 -7.69
N ILE A 41 -1.39 3.71 -7.91
CA ILE A 41 -1.19 3.14 -9.26
C ILE A 41 -2.44 3.32 -10.14
N ARG A 42 -3.63 3.28 -9.53
CA ARG A 42 -4.91 3.45 -10.24
C ARG A 42 -5.27 4.89 -10.60
N GLN A 43 -4.52 5.92 -10.17
CA GLN A 43 -4.83 7.34 -10.44
C GLN A 43 -4.86 7.76 -11.94
N GLY A 44 -4.81 6.81 -12.89
CA GLY A 44 -5.14 7.03 -14.31
C GLY A 44 -5.93 5.89 -14.99
N VAL A 45 -6.30 4.82 -14.28
CA VAL A 45 -6.92 3.62 -14.87
C VAL A 45 -8.15 3.19 -14.06
N ALA A 46 -9.31 3.73 -14.42
CA ALA A 46 -10.60 3.32 -13.88
C ALA A 46 -11.08 2.01 -14.54
N VAL A 47 -10.35 0.91 -14.35
CA VAL A 47 -10.77 -0.40 -14.88
C VAL A 47 -11.20 -1.31 -13.72
N GLY A 48 -12.51 -1.54 -13.64
CA GLY A 48 -13.18 -2.48 -12.72
C GLY A 48 -13.54 -1.93 -11.34
N ALA A 49 -14.37 -2.68 -10.61
CA ALA A 49 -14.86 -2.35 -9.27
C ALA A 49 -13.74 -2.30 -8.22
N TRP A 50 -13.47 -1.12 -7.67
CA TRP A 50 -12.53 -0.95 -6.57
C TRP A 50 -13.18 -1.41 -5.26
N PRO A 51 -12.62 -2.40 -4.55
CA PRO A 51 -13.30 -3.00 -3.40
C PRO A 51 -13.13 -2.19 -2.10
N PHE A 52 -12.29 -1.15 -2.08
CA PHE A 52 -12.01 -0.34 -0.90
C PHE A 52 -12.79 0.98 -0.93
N ALA A 53 -13.35 1.38 0.21
CA ALA A 53 -14.00 2.66 0.32
C ALA A 53 -12.97 3.81 0.29
N ALA A 54 -13.37 4.98 -0.23
CA ALA A 54 -12.48 6.15 -0.27
C ALA A 54 -11.98 6.58 1.13
N GLU A 55 -12.86 6.50 2.13
CA GLU A 55 -12.52 6.81 3.53
C GLU A 55 -11.53 5.81 4.15
N GLU A 56 -11.64 4.53 3.77
CA GLU A 56 -10.73 3.48 4.19
C GLU A 56 -9.33 3.72 3.62
N ILE A 57 -9.25 4.04 2.31
CA ILE A 57 -7.99 4.41 1.67
C ILE A 57 -7.38 5.66 2.31
N ALA A 58 -8.17 6.71 2.55
CA ALA A 58 -7.68 7.92 3.21
C ALA A 58 -7.14 7.66 4.63
N THR A 59 -7.71 6.69 5.34
CA THR A 59 -7.23 6.29 6.67
C THR A 59 -5.93 5.49 6.57
N LEU A 60 -5.88 4.48 5.69
CA LEU A 60 -4.68 3.69 5.44
C LEU A 60 -3.52 4.53 4.92
N SER A 61 -3.77 5.52 4.06
CA SER A 61 -2.76 6.47 3.57
C SER A 61 -2.12 7.25 4.72
N ARG A 62 -2.92 7.77 5.66
CA ARG A 62 -2.40 8.49 6.82
C ARG A 62 -1.56 7.61 7.74
N GLU A 63 -2.00 6.37 7.98
CA GLU A 63 -1.23 5.39 8.76
C GLU A 63 0.09 5.03 8.07
N TYR A 64 0.05 4.79 6.76
CA TYR A 64 1.22 4.45 5.96
C TYR A 64 2.22 5.61 5.91
N GLU A 65 1.76 6.84 5.66
CA GLU A 65 2.63 8.02 5.72
C GLU A 65 3.27 8.22 7.10
N ALA A 66 2.52 8.00 8.18
CA ALA A 66 3.06 8.10 9.54
C ALA A 66 4.13 7.04 9.79
N LEU A 67 3.96 5.83 9.23
CA LEU A 67 4.96 4.76 9.27
C LEU A 67 6.24 5.17 8.52
N LEU A 68 6.10 5.77 7.33
CA LEU A 68 7.23 6.22 6.51
C LEU A 68 7.94 7.47 7.06
N LYS A 69 7.27 8.33 7.83
CA LYS A 69 7.84 9.57 8.38
C LYS A 69 8.59 9.38 9.71
N ARG A 70 8.61 8.17 10.26
CA ARG A 70 9.17 7.84 11.58
C ARG A 70 10.70 7.70 11.53
N ARG A 71 11.39 8.79 11.23
CA ARG A 71 12.86 8.91 11.20
C ARG A 71 13.38 9.70 12.40
#